data_AF-A0A7Y5LIE3-F1
#
_entry.id   AF-A0A7Y5LIE3-F1
#
_cell.length_a   1.000
_cell.length_b   1.000
_cell.length_c   1.000
_cell.angle_alpha   90.00
_cell.angle_beta   90.00
_cell.angle_gamma   90.00
#
_symmetry.space_group_name_H-M   'P 1'
#
loop_
_entity.id
_entity.type
_entity.pdbx_description
1 polymer ?
#
loop_
_entity_poly.entity_id
_entity_poly.type
_entity_poly.pdbx_seq_one_letter_code
_entity_poly.pdbx_strand_id
1 'polypeptide(L)'
;MDSHKQARPDFPIHELIARRWSPYAFSDRPVSREDLCSLFEAARWAPSSYNEQPWRYIIATRDNPAEFDRLLGCLVEGNQL
;
A
#
# COMPACT_ATOMS: atom_id res chain seq x y z
N MET A 1 6.29 2.87 24.42
CA MET A 1 7.43 3.13 23.53
C MET A 1 6.92 4.00 22.40
N ASP A 2 7.01 5.32 22.58
CA ASP A 2 6.66 6.27 21.53
C ASP A 2 7.72 6.21 20.44
N SER A 3 7.40 5.57 19.32
CA SER A 3 8.18 5.72 18.09
C SER A 3 7.30 6.39 17.04
N HIS A 4 6.97 7.66 17.25
CA HIS A 4 6.39 8.47 16.19
C HIS A 4 7.46 8.67 15.11
N LYS A 5 7.48 7.74 14.13
CA LYS A 5 8.34 7.80 12.96
C LYS A 5 7.88 8.97 12.09
N GLN A 6 8.56 10.10 12.23
CA GLN A 6 8.28 11.32 11.48
C GLN A 6 9.52 11.69 10.67
N ALA A 7 9.33 11.92 9.37
CA ALA A 7 10.36 12.43 8.49
C ALA A 7 10.76 13.85 8.90
N ARG A 8 12.02 14.22 8.65
CA ARG A 8 12.54 15.58 8.80
C ARG A 8 12.77 16.17 7.41
N PRO A 9 11.74 16.71 6.75
CA PRO A 9 11.90 17.33 5.44
C PRO A 9 12.61 18.68 5.59
N ASP A 10 13.37 19.07 4.55
CA ASP A 10 14.05 20.37 4.51
C ASP A 10 13.07 21.55 4.36
N PHE A 11 11.82 21.27 3.94
CA PHE A 11 10.75 22.25 3.75
C PHE A 11 9.42 21.77 4.34
N PRO A 12 8.48 22.67 4.69
CA PRO A 12 7.16 22.30 5.19
C PRO A 12 6.36 21.48 4.17
N ILE A 13 5.80 20.35 4.62
CA ILE A 13 4.89 19.51 3.85
C ILE A 13 3.71 19.09 4.74
N HIS A 14 2.66 18.55 4.12
CA HIS A 14 1.50 18.05 4.85
C HIS A 14 1.88 16.96 5.87
N GLU A 15 1.29 17.02 7.06
CA GLU A 15 1.66 16.14 8.19
C GLU A 15 1.49 14.65 7.87
N LEU A 16 0.41 14.29 7.16
CA LEU A 16 0.18 12.91 6.70
C LEU A 16 1.35 12.36 5.87
N ILE A 17 1.98 13.20 5.05
CA ILE A 17 3.15 12.80 4.25
C ILE A 17 4.39 12.70 5.11
N ALA A 18 4.60 13.65 6.02
CA ALA A 18 5.72 13.62 6.97
C ALA A 18 5.67 12.41 7.92
N ARG A 19 4.47 11.91 8.26
CA ARG A 19 4.26 10.75 9.13
C ARG A 19 4.20 9.42 8.37
N ARG A 20 4.16 9.43 7.04
CA ARG A 20 4.12 8.21 6.23
C ARG A 20 5.48 7.53 6.24
N TRP A 21 5.49 6.24 6.56
CA TRP A 21 6.66 5.37 6.48
C TRP A 21 6.24 3.98 5.99
N SER A 22 7.21 3.16 5.58
CA SER A 22 6.97 1.82 5.07
C SER A 22 7.38 0.77 6.13
N PRO A 23 6.44 0.22 6.92
CA PRO A 23 6.72 -0.88 7.83
C PRO A 23 7.03 -2.19 7.08
N TYR A 24 7.79 -3.07 7.74
CA TYR A 24 8.09 -4.43 7.27
C TYR A 24 7.38 -5.53 8.07
N ALA A 25 6.80 -5.20 9.22
CA ALA A 25 6.07 -6.13 10.07
C ALA A 25 4.59 -5.75 10.12
N PHE A 26 3.74 -6.70 9.73
CA PHE A 26 2.28 -6.55 9.73
C PHE A 26 1.65 -7.65 10.59
N SER A 27 0.54 -7.34 11.24
CA SER A 27 -0.28 -8.35 11.94
C SER A 27 -1.06 -9.21 10.94
N ASP A 28 -1.53 -10.38 11.37
CA ASP A 28 -2.44 -11.25 10.58
C ASP A 28 -3.87 -10.70 10.44
N ARG A 29 -4.14 -9.48 10.90
CA ARG A 29 -5.45 -8.84 10.79
C ARG A 29 -5.82 -8.64 9.30
N PRO A 30 -6.98 -9.13 8.84
CA PRO A 30 -7.43 -8.88 7.48
C PRO A 30 -7.72 -7.39 7.26
N VAL A 31 -7.60 -6.96 6.00
CA VAL A 31 -8.04 -5.64 5.54
C VAL A 31 -9.42 -5.81 4.92
N SER A 32 -10.38 -4.96 5.29
CA SER A 32 -11.74 -5.05 4.75
C SER A 32 -11.77 -4.74 3.26
N ARG A 33 -12.78 -5.25 2.56
CA ARG A 33 -12.97 -4.95 1.14
C ARG A 33 -13.23 -3.46 0.93
N GLU A 34 -13.97 -2.84 1.83
CA GLU A 34 -14.33 -1.42 1.82
C GLU A 34 -13.09 -0.53 1.95
N ASP A 35 -12.16 -0.89 2.84
CA ASP A 35 -10.89 -0.18 3.00
C ASP A 35 -10.03 -0.31 1.74
N LEU A 36 -9.92 -1.52 1.17
CA LEU A 36 -9.20 -1.74 -0.09
C LEU A 36 -9.80 -0.92 -1.23
N CYS A 37 -11.11 -0.94 -1.40
CA CYS A 37 -11.81 -0.15 -2.42
C CYS A 37 -11.56 1.35 -2.22
N SER A 38 -11.60 1.86 -0.99
CA SER A 38 -11.34 3.27 -0.68
C SER A 38 -9.90 3.68 -1.01
N LEU A 39 -8.93 2.79 -0.77
CA LEU A 39 -7.52 3.02 -1.15
C LEU A 39 -7.34 3.13 -2.66
N PHE A 40 -7.93 2.21 -3.44
CA PHE A 40 -7.83 2.24 -4.89
C PHE A 40 -8.63 3.40 -5.51
N GLU A 41 -9.76 3.76 -4.89
CA GLU A 41 -10.52 4.97 -5.24
C GLU A 41 -9.64 6.21 -5.10
N ALA A 42 -8.98 6.40 -3.95
CA ALA A 42 -8.06 7.52 -3.75
C ALA A 42 -6.90 7.49 -4.77
N ALA A 43 -6.31 6.32 -5.03
CA ALA A 43 -5.21 6.19 -5.97
C ALA A 43 -5.60 6.52 -7.41
N ARG A 44 -6.78 6.12 -7.87
CA ARG A 44 -7.25 6.40 -9.25
C ARG A 44 -7.60 7.88 -9.51
N TRP A 45 -7.64 8.72 -8.47
CA TRP A 45 -7.83 10.17 -8.63
C TRP A 45 -6.53 10.92 -8.91
N ALA A 46 -5.38 10.24 -8.95
CA ALA A 46 -4.14 10.84 -9.39
C ALA A 46 -4.27 11.37 -10.84
N PRO A 47 -3.64 12.49 -11.20
CA PRO A 47 -3.61 12.94 -12.59
C PRO A 47 -2.81 11.97 -13.47
N SER A 48 -3.21 11.85 -14.73
CA SER A 48 -2.48 11.08 -15.76
C SER A 48 -2.40 11.86 -17.07
N SER A 49 -1.37 11.57 -17.89
CA SER A 49 -1.26 12.12 -19.24
C SER A 49 -2.54 11.84 -20.02
N TYR A 50 -3.09 12.87 -20.68
CA TYR A 50 -4.36 12.81 -21.42
C TYR A 50 -5.55 12.22 -20.63
N ASN A 51 -5.46 12.18 -19.30
CA ASN A 51 -6.43 11.52 -18.43
C ASN A 51 -6.71 10.03 -18.79
N GLU A 52 -5.70 9.32 -19.31
CA GLU A 52 -5.82 7.93 -19.75
C GLU A 52 -6.09 6.95 -18.60
N GLN A 53 -5.73 7.32 -17.37
CA GLN A 53 -5.92 6.49 -16.18
C GLN A 53 -5.36 5.06 -16.36
N PRO A 54 -4.07 4.92 -16.70
CA PRO A 54 -3.51 3.65 -17.15
C PRO A 54 -3.29 2.63 -16.03
N TRP A 55 -3.42 3.03 -14.76
CA TRP A 55 -3.21 2.15 -13.62
C TRP A 55 -4.13 0.93 -13.65
N ARG A 56 -3.56 -0.22 -13.29
CA ARG A 56 -4.27 -1.47 -13.05
C ARG A 56 -3.78 -2.02 -11.72
N TYR A 57 -4.71 -2.47 -10.90
CA TYR A 57 -4.42 -3.03 -9.58
C TYR A 57 -4.75 -4.52 -9.62
N ILE A 58 -3.79 -5.36 -9.28
CA ILE A 58 -3.96 -6.80 -9.08
C ILE A 58 -3.83 -7.03 -7.58
N ILE A 59 -4.86 -7.60 -6.97
CA ILE A 59 -4.90 -7.84 -5.53
C ILE A 59 -5.14 -9.31 -5.25
N ALA A 60 -4.48 -9.81 -4.22
CA ALA A 60 -4.80 -11.08 -3.60
C ALA A 60 -4.76 -10.89 -2.08
N THR A 61 -5.76 -11.41 -1.39
CA THR A 61 -5.84 -11.39 0.08
C THR A 61 -5.62 -12.79 0.62
N ARG A 62 -5.26 -12.91 1.90
CA ARG A 62 -5.07 -14.22 2.55
C ARG A 62 -6.36 -15.06 2.61
N ASP A 63 -7.53 -14.47 2.34
CA ASP A 63 -8.80 -15.20 2.18
C ASP A 63 -8.85 -16.04 0.88
N ASN A 64 -7.93 -15.79 -0.05
CA ASN A 64 -7.80 -16.50 -1.33
C ASN A 64 -6.37 -17.07 -1.45
N PRO A 65 -6.07 -18.20 -0.79
CA PRO A 65 -4.70 -18.66 -0.62
C PRO A 65 -3.95 -18.94 -1.93
N ALA A 66 -4.63 -19.55 -2.91
CA ALA A 66 -3.99 -19.89 -4.19
C ALA A 66 -3.53 -18.65 -4.97
N GLU A 67 -4.36 -17.62 -5.04
CA GLU A 67 -4.06 -16.34 -5.68
C GLU A 67 -3.01 -15.56 -4.88
N PHE A 68 -3.09 -15.61 -3.55
CA PHE A 68 -2.13 -14.97 -2.67
C PHE A 68 -0.74 -15.57 -2.84
N ASP A 69 -0.61 -16.89 -2.79
CA ASP A 69 0.66 -17.60 -2.98
C ASP A 69 1.24 -17.35 -4.38
N ARG A 70 0.39 -17.30 -5.41
CA ARG A 70 0.81 -16.96 -6.76
C ARG A 70 1.36 -15.54 -6.85
N LEU A 71 0.70 -14.56 -6.23
CA LEU A 71 1.15 -13.18 -6.23
C LEU A 71 2.43 -13.01 -5.38
N LEU A 72 2.50 -13.67 -4.23
CA LEU A 72 3.67 -13.68 -3.34
C LEU A 72 4.90 -14.26 -4.05
N GLY A 73 4.72 -15.35 -4.81
CA GLY A 73 5.77 -16.00 -5.58
C GLY A 73 6.36 -15.15 -6.71
N CYS A 74 5.72 -14.04 -7.10
CA CYS A 74 6.29 -13.07 -8.04
C CYS A 74 7.32 -12.14 -7.38
N LEU A 75 7.42 -12.11 -6.06
CA LEU A 75 8.35 -11.25 -5.33
C LEU A 75 9.71 -11.94 -5.13
N VAL A 76 10.77 -11.15 -4.92
CA VAL A 76 12.07 -11.69 -4.48
C VAL A 76 11.96 -12.32 -3.09
N GLU A 77 12.81 -13.32 -2.81
CA GLU A 77 12.77 -14.13 -1.58
C GLU A 77 12.66 -13.29 -0.30
N GLY A 78 13.45 -12.21 -0.17
CA GLY A 78 13.42 -11.34 1.01
C GLY A 78 12.10 -10.59 1.25
N ASN A 79 11.19 -10.56 0.27
CA ASN A 79 9.86 -9.95 0.37
C ASN A 79 8.73 -10.99 0.51
N GLN A 80 9.05 -12.29 0.63
CA GLN A 80 8.07 -13.36 0.78
C GLN A 80 7.79 -13.77 2.24
N LEU A 81 8.50 -13.14 3.19
CA LEU A 81 8.43 -13.43 4.63
C LEU A 81 7.10 -13.01 5.27
#